data_AF-A0A914FI31-F1
#
_entry.id   AF-A0A914FI31-F1
#
_cell.length_a   1.000
_cell.length_b   1.000
_cell.length_c   1.000
_cell.angle_alpha   90.00
_cell.angle_beta   90.00
_cell.angle_gamma   90.00
#
_symmetry.space_group_name_H-M   'P 1'
#
loop_
_entity.id
_entity.type
_entity.pdbx_description
1 polymer ?
#
loop_
_entity_poly.entity_id
_entity_poly.type
_entity_poly.pdbx_seq_one_letter_code
_entity_poly.pdbx_strand_id
1 'polypeptide(L)'
;MCALKVDTVNSIDDLSKVAELEEPLLRDLRKKDCKNVFKSVQKVMGEAELAMKKDDKPNAYVFYLRAATLCSIIHKSQDKDKFSKTEEGKKFIEFFKMTLDNIELLKSKLTQYYQDRQLAVELSNANLENEIIIPNKVEQPKPQVSEDVFDDLITPKQLVDCAKKGRRILIIDYREKTDVQINFKGHADGSNIVVALCPPQFIEYEL
;
A
#
# COMPACT_ATOMS: atom_id res chain seq x y z
N MET A 1 11.10 8.35 16.11
CA MET A 1 9.65 8.19 15.84
C MET A 1 9.49 6.75 15.38
N CYS A 2 8.55 6.00 15.96
CA CYS A 2 8.32 4.58 15.61
C CYS A 2 8.05 4.41 14.11
N ALA A 3 8.59 3.35 13.52
CA ALA A 3 8.19 2.90 12.19
C ALA A 3 6.68 2.66 12.19
N LEU A 4 5.98 3.32 11.28
CA LEU A 4 4.54 3.15 11.13
C LEU A 4 4.29 1.82 10.43
N LYS A 5 3.48 0.96 11.05
CA LYS A 5 3.05 -0.31 10.45
C LYS A 5 1.93 -0.03 9.44
N VAL A 6 2.28 0.56 8.31
CA VAL A 6 1.31 0.89 7.26
C VAL A 6 1.07 -0.30 6.32
N ASP A 7 1.97 -1.28 6.32
CA ASP A 7 1.94 -2.43 5.41
C ASP A 7 0.72 -3.36 5.59
N THR A 8 0.00 -3.25 6.71
CA THR A 8 -1.20 -4.05 7.01
C THR A 8 -2.52 -3.31 6.80
N VAL A 9 -2.48 -2.13 6.19
CA VAL A 9 -3.66 -1.26 6.04
C VAL A 9 -4.38 -1.55 4.73
N ASN A 10 -5.72 -1.71 4.81
CA ASN A 10 -6.56 -2.05 3.66
C ASN A 10 -7.53 -0.92 3.24
N SER A 11 -7.49 0.23 3.92
CA SER A 11 -8.39 1.35 3.65
C SER A 11 -7.80 2.71 4.04
N ILE A 12 -8.37 3.77 3.47
CA ILE A 12 -8.06 5.16 3.85
C ILE A 12 -8.42 5.46 5.32
N ASP A 13 -9.47 4.81 5.84
CA ASP A 13 -9.95 5.01 7.21
C ASP A 13 -8.97 4.42 8.22
N ASP A 14 -8.36 3.27 7.89
CA ASP A 14 -7.34 2.67 8.72
C ASP A 14 -6.06 3.51 8.75
N LEU A 15 -5.67 4.14 7.63
CA LEU A 15 -4.59 5.13 7.62
C LEU A 15 -4.90 6.31 8.55
N SER A 16 -6.15 6.76 8.55
CA SER A 16 -6.60 7.87 9.40
C SER A 16 -6.48 7.51 10.88
N LYS A 17 -6.81 6.28 11.27
CA LYS A 17 -6.61 5.76 12.63
C LYS A 17 -5.14 5.68 13.01
N VAL A 18 -4.27 5.21 12.10
CA VAL A 18 -2.81 5.15 12.33
C VAL A 18 -2.22 6.55 12.51
N ALA A 19 -2.82 7.57 11.89
CA ALA A 19 -2.41 8.96 12.03
C ALA A 19 -2.77 9.58 13.37
N GLU A 20 -3.70 9.02 14.13
CA GLU A 20 -4.09 9.56 15.43
C GLU A 20 -2.88 9.64 16.38
N LEU A 21 -2.75 10.80 17.02
CA LEU A 21 -1.75 11.03 18.06
C LEU A 21 -2.37 10.69 19.41
N GLU A 22 -1.61 10.00 20.27
CA GLU A 22 -2.08 9.61 21.58
C GLU A 22 -2.48 10.83 22.44
N GLU A 23 -3.60 10.74 23.15
CA GLU A 23 -4.12 11.84 23.97
C GLU A 23 -3.15 12.38 25.04
N PRO A 24 -2.33 11.56 25.72
CA PRO A 24 -1.28 12.08 26.61
C PRO A 24 -0.33 13.04 25.90
N LEU A 25 0.14 12.68 24.69
CA LEU A 25 1.02 13.52 23.89
C LEU A 25 0.31 14.82 23.46
N LEU A 26 -0.95 14.72 23.03
CA LEU A 26 -1.75 15.89 22.66
C LEU A 26 -1.95 16.85 23.83
N ARG A 27 -2.20 16.34 25.04
CA ARG A 27 -2.31 17.16 26.25
C ARG A 27 -1.02 17.91 26.56
N ASP A 28 0.13 17.26 26.41
CA ASP A 28 1.43 17.90 26.64
C ASP A 28 1.75 18.95 25.58
N LEU A 29 1.39 18.69 24.32
CA LEU A 29 1.59 19.65 23.23
C LEU A 29 0.70 20.89 23.39
N ARG A 30 -0.55 20.75 23.85
CA ARG A 30 -1.47 21.88 24.10
C ARG A 30 -1.00 22.82 25.21
N LYS A 31 -0.10 22.37 26.09
CA LYS A 31 0.51 23.21 27.15
C LYS A 31 1.74 23.98 26.69
N LYS A 32 2.28 23.66 25.52
CA LYS A 32 3.47 24.32 24.96
C LYS A 32 3.07 25.56 24.19
N ASP A 33 4.01 26.49 24.06
CA ASP A 33 3.84 27.65 23.19
C ASP A 33 3.76 27.24 21.71
N CYS A 34 3.17 28.12 20.88
CA CYS A 34 3.02 27.88 19.45
C CYS A 34 4.35 27.59 18.76
N LYS A 35 5.44 28.22 19.21
CA LYS A 35 6.78 28.07 18.61
C LYS A 35 7.31 26.65 18.76
N ASN A 36 7.17 26.04 19.94
CA ASN A 36 7.62 24.68 20.19
C ASN A 36 6.74 23.64 19.49
N VAL A 37 5.42 23.88 19.40
CA VAL A 37 4.53 23.04 18.60
C VAL A 37 4.88 23.16 17.11
N PHE A 38 5.20 24.37 16.62
CA PHE A 38 5.57 24.58 15.23
C PHE A 38 6.85 23.84 14.83
N LYS A 39 7.86 23.77 15.70
CA LYS A 39 9.04 22.90 15.46
C LYS A 39 8.65 21.44 15.26
N SER A 40 7.62 20.96 15.96
CA SER A 40 7.09 19.60 15.79
C SER A 40 6.38 19.45 14.45
N VAL A 41 5.60 20.46 14.03
CA VAL A 41 5.00 20.51 12.68
C VAL A 41 6.08 20.40 11.61
N GLN A 42 7.13 21.22 11.70
CA GLN A 42 8.24 21.22 10.72
C GLN A 42 8.92 19.85 10.64
N LYS A 43 9.14 19.20 11.79
CA LYS A 43 9.71 17.85 11.82
C LYS A 43 8.81 16.84 11.11
N VAL A 44 7.52 16.80 11.45
CA VAL A 44 6.56 15.86 10.85
C VAL A 44 6.39 16.11 9.34
N MET A 45 6.37 17.38 8.92
CA MET A 45 6.37 17.75 7.50
C MET A 45 7.62 17.25 6.77
N GLY A 46 8.81 17.37 7.37
CA GLY A 46 10.03 16.80 6.79
C GLY A 46 9.97 15.29 6.61
N GLU A 47 9.34 14.56 7.55
CA GLU A 47 9.10 13.11 7.40
C GLU A 47 8.09 12.82 6.27
N ALA A 48 7.04 13.64 6.13
CA ALA A 48 6.07 13.53 5.05
C ALA A 48 6.73 13.72 3.67
N GLU A 49 7.58 14.75 3.53
CA GLU A 49 8.34 14.99 2.31
C GLU A 49 9.32 13.86 2.00
N LEU A 50 9.97 13.30 3.03
CA LEU A 50 10.85 12.14 2.85
C LEU A 50 10.08 10.91 2.37
N ALA A 51 8.89 10.67 2.91
CA ALA A 51 8.01 9.59 2.46
C ALA A 51 7.57 9.80 1.00
N MET A 52 7.19 11.02 0.62
CA MET A 52 6.85 11.36 -0.77
C MET A 52 8.03 11.11 -1.73
N LYS A 53 9.26 11.46 -1.35
CA LYS A 53 10.47 11.20 -2.16
C LYS A 53 10.79 9.71 -2.33
N LYS A 54 10.27 8.85 -1.46
CA LYS A 54 10.40 7.39 -1.54
C LYS A 54 9.19 6.74 -2.22
N ASP A 55 8.30 7.54 -2.78
CA ASP A 55 6.98 7.15 -3.27
C ASP A 55 6.09 6.40 -2.25
N ASP A 56 6.34 6.62 -0.96
CA ASP A 56 5.57 6.04 0.14
C ASP A 56 4.36 6.93 0.47
N LYS A 57 3.41 6.95 -0.47
CA LYS A 57 2.17 7.75 -0.40
C LYS A 57 1.34 7.47 0.87
N PRO A 58 1.19 6.20 1.33
CA PRO A 58 0.46 5.91 2.57
C PRO A 58 1.11 6.53 3.81
N ASN A 59 2.43 6.40 4.00
CA ASN A 59 3.10 7.04 5.14
C ASN A 59 3.10 8.56 5.02
N ALA A 60 3.31 9.11 3.81
CA ALA A 60 3.21 10.55 3.59
C ALA A 60 1.84 11.09 4.04
N TYR A 61 0.75 10.39 3.67
CA TYR A 61 -0.60 10.75 4.08
C TYR A 61 -0.77 10.77 5.61
N VAL A 62 -0.27 9.73 6.29
CA VAL A 62 -0.29 9.65 7.76
C VAL A 62 0.47 10.82 8.40
N PHE A 63 1.65 11.16 7.89
CA PHE A 63 2.42 12.29 8.41
C PHE A 63 1.72 13.63 8.16
N TYR A 64 1.13 13.86 6.98
CA TYR A 64 0.37 15.07 6.72
C TYR A 64 -0.85 15.21 7.65
N LEU A 65 -1.59 14.13 7.91
CA LEU A 65 -2.68 14.14 8.89
C LEU A 65 -2.19 14.54 10.28
N ARG A 66 -1.07 13.99 10.74
CA ARG A 66 -0.44 14.37 12.02
C ARG A 66 -0.01 15.83 12.04
N ALA A 67 0.58 16.32 10.95
CA ALA A 67 0.93 17.73 10.81
C ALA A 67 -0.33 18.62 10.92
N ALA A 68 -1.44 18.23 10.29
CA ALA A 68 -2.71 18.96 10.42
C ALA A 68 -3.25 18.97 11.86
N THR A 69 -3.15 17.86 12.60
CA THR A 69 -3.50 17.83 14.02
C THR A 69 -2.66 18.81 14.83
N LEU A 70 -1.34 18.83 14.61
CA LEU A 70 -0.43 19.77 15.28
C LEU A 70 -0.73 21.23 14.89
N CYS A 71 -1.02 21.49 13.63
CA CYS A 71 -1.45 22.81 13.16
C CYS A 71 -2.76 23.27 13.82
N SER A 72 -3.69 22.34 14.05
CA SER A 72 -4.94 22.62 14.79
C SER A 72 -4.67 23.03 16.24
N ILE A 73 -3.66 22.44 16.90
CA ILE A 73 -3.25 22.86 18.25
C ILE A 73 -2.78 24.31 18.25
N ILE A 74 -1.90 24.69 17.31
CA ILE A 74 -1.42 26.07 17.15
C ILE A 74 -2.60 27.00 16.87
N HIS A 75 -3.50 26.62 15.98
CA HIS A 75 -4.66 27.43 15.60
C HIS A 75 -5.65 27.66 16.76
N LYS A 76 -5.69 26.78 17.76
CA LYS A 76 -6.54 26.88 18.95
C LYS A 76 -5.82 27.47 20.16
N SER A 77 -4.52 27.74 20.06
CA SER A 77 -3.73 28.25 21.19
C SER A 77 -4.03 29.71 21.49
N GLN A 78 -3.92 30.09 22.76
CA GLN A 78 -4.12 31.46 23.22
C GLN A 78 -3.05 32.43 22.70
N ASP A 79 -1.84 31.96 22.43
CA ASP A 79 -0.73 32.76 21.92
C ASP A 79 -0.65 32.84 20.38
N LYS A 80 -1.64 32.28 19.65
CA LYS A 80 -1.70 32.27 18.18
C LYS A 80 -1.51 33.64 17.56
N ASP A 81 -2.21 34.66 18.06
CA ASP A 81 -2.17 36.01 17.46
C ASP A 81 -0.83 36.71 17.65
N LYS A 82 -0.11 36.34 18.71
CA LYS A 82 1.27 36.79 18.91
C LYS A 82 2.21 36.03 17.99
N PHE A 83 2.02 34.72 17.87
CA PHE A 83 2.83 33.85 17.02
C PHE A 83 2.71 34.21 15.54
N SER A 84 1.51 34.47 15.03
CA SER A 84 1.24 34.80 13.62
C SER A 84 1.97 36.06 13.11
N LYS A 85 2.33 36.97 14.02
CA LYS A 85 3.09 38.19 13.72
C LYS A 85 4.60 37.96 13.60
N THR A 86 5.09 36.79 14.00
CA THR A 86 6.50 36.41 13.86
C THR A 86 6.79 35.85 12.47
N GLU A 87 8.06 35.82 12.08
CA GLU A 87 8.49 35.18 10.82
C GLU A 87 8.14 33.69 10.77
N GLU A 88 8.21 33.00 11.91
CA GLU A 88 7.82 31.58 12.03
C GLU A 88 6.30 31.41 11.85
N GLY A 89 5.50 32.34 12.39
CA GLY A 89 4.05 32.35 12.25
C GLY A 89 3.57 32.60 10.81
N LYS A 90 4.30 33.40 10.03
CA LYS A 90 4.03 33.56 8.60
C LYS A 90 4.24 32.25 7.84
N LYS A 91 5.38 31.59 8.08
CA LYS A 91 5.70 30.26 7.50
C LYS A 91 4.68 29.20 7.92
N PHE A 92 4.17 29.28 9.14
CA PHE A 92 3.12 28.36 9.61
C PHE A 92 1.88 28.39 8.72
N ILE A 93 1.44 29.56 8.23
CA ILE A 93 0.26 29.65 7.36
C ILE A 93 0.50 28.91 6.05
N GLU A 94 1.68 29.07 5.45
CA GLU A 94 2.08 28.36 4.24
C GLU A 94 2.12 26.84 4.48
N PHE A 95 2.76 26.42 5.57
CA PHE A 95 2.84 25.02 5.98
C PHE A 95 1.44 24.41 6.19
N PHE A 96 0.55 25.14 6.84
CA PHE A 96 -0.79 24.64 7.12
C PHE A 96 -1.59 24.47 5.82
N LYS A 97 -1.51 25.43 4.90
CA LYS A 97 -2.12 25.32 3.57
C LYS A 97 -1.56 24.12 2.81
N MET A 98 -0.24 24.01 2.68
CA MET A 98 0.42 22.89 2.01
C MET A 98 0.02 21.54 2.61
N THR A 99 -0.12 21.46 3.92
CA THR A 99 -0.57 20.24 4.60
C THR A 99 -1.97 19.84 4.15
N LEU A 100 -2.91 20.78 4.12
CA LEU A 100 -4.30 20.51 3.72
C LEU A 100 -4.39 20.10 2.24
N ASP A 101 -3.69 20.83 1.36
CA ASP A 101 -3.66 20.53 -0.07
C ASP A 101 -3.12 19.12 -0.35
N ASN A 102 -2.05 18.71 0.37
CA ASN A 102 -1.48 17.37 0.24
C ASN A 102 -2.38 16.26 0.82
N ILE A 103 -3.10 16.54 1.92
CA ILE A 103 -4.08 15.59 2.47
C ILE A 103 -5.16 15.32 1.42
N GLU A 104 -5.71 16.36 0.80
CA GLU A 104 -6.76 16.20 -0.20
C GLU A 104 -6.27 15.43 -1.44
N LEU A 105 -5.10 15.81 -1.96
CA LEU A 105 -4.46 15.14 -3.09
C LEU A 105 -4.24 13.65 -2.83
N LEU A 106 -3.62 13.32 -1.69
CA LEU A 106 -3.31 11.93 -1.34
C LEU A 106 -4.57 11.14 -0.98
N LYS A 107 -5.55 11.77 -0.32
CA LYS A 107 -6.82 11.12 -0.01
C LYS A 107 -7.52 10.64 -1.28
N SER A 108 -7.59 11.48 -2.30
CA SER A 108 -8.19 11.11 -3.58
C SER A 108 -7.48 9.91 -4.23
N LYS A 109 -6.14 9.99 -4.35
CA LYS A 109 -5.32 8.93 -4.94
C LYS A 109 -5.40 7.60 -4.17
N LEU A 110 -5.31 7.65 -2.85
CA LEU A 110 -5.33 6.46 -2.00
C LEU A 110 -6.73 5.85 -1.92
N THR A 111 -7.79 6.65 -1.94
CA THR A 111 -9.17 6.14 -1.97
C THR A 111 -9.39 5.31 -3.22
N GLN A 112 -9.00 5.84 -4.39
CA GLN A 112 -9.09 5.10 -5.65
C GLN A 112 -8.24 3.82 -5.60
N TYR A 113 -6.99 3.90 -5.16
CA TYR A 113 -6.11 2.74 -5.03
C TYR A 113 -6.70 1.61 -4.18
N TYR A 114 -7.27 1.93 -3.02
CA TYR A 114 -7.87 0.91 -2.15
C TYR A 114 -9.19 0.36 -2.72
N GLN A 115 -9.98 1.18 -3.42
CA GLN A 115 -11.18 0.72 -4.12
C GLN A 115 -10.82 -0.26 -5.25
N ASP A 116 -9.86 0.09 -6.09
CA ASP A 116 -9.41 -0.77 -7.20
C ASP A 116 -8.85 -2.10 -6.66
N ARG A 117 -8.11 -2.06 -5.54
CA ARG A 117 -7.60 -3.26 -4.88
C ARG A 117 -8.74 -4.13 -4.32
N GLN A 118 -9.77 -3.55 -3.71
CA GLN A 118 -10.93 -4.31 -3.22
C GLN A 118 -11.69 -4.96 -4.38
N LEU A 119 -11.93 -4.21 -5.46
CA LEU A 119 -12.58 -4.75 -6.67
C LEU A 119 -11.78 -5.89 -7.30
N ALA A 120 -10.44 -5.78 -7.34
CA ALA A 120 -9.59 -6.85 -7.84
C ALA A 120 -9.71 -8.14 -7.00
N VAL A 121 -9.77 -8.00 -5.67
CA VAL A 121 -9.97 -9.14 -4.75
C VAL A 121 -11.37 -9.74 -4.93
N GLU A 122 -12.41 -8.91 -5.04
CA GLU A 122 -13.78 -9.37 -5.28
C GLU A 122 -13.92 -10.09 -6.61
N LEU A 123 -13.34 -9.57 -7.69
CA LEU A 123 -13.32 -10.22 -9.01
C LEU A 123 -12.55 -11.55 -8.97
N SER A 124 -11.43 -11.61 -8.24
CA SER A 124 -10.68 -12.85 -8.03
C SER A 124 -11.54 -13.91 -7.30
N ASN A 125 -12.30 -13.49 -6.28
CA ASN A 125 -13.16 -14.38 -5.51
C ASN A 125 -14.42 -14.79 -6.30
N ALA A 126 -15.02 -13.88 -7.07
CA ALA A 126 -16.20 -14.17 -7.91
C ALA A 126 -15.86 -15.08 -9.09
N ASN A 127 -14.62 -15.04 -9.60
CA ASN A 127 -14.16 -15.97 -10.63
C ASN A 127 -13.88 -17.39 -10.08
N LEU A 128 -13.70 -17.56 -8.77
CA LEU A 128 -13.66 -18.88 -8.13
C LEU A 128 -15.08 -19.48 -7.96
N GLU A 129 -16.11 -18.64 -7.82
CA GLU A 129 -17.51 -19.11 -7.74
C GLU A 129 -18.14 -19.40 -9.11
N ASN A 130 -17.60 -18.79 -10.18
CA ASN A 130 -18.06 -18.99 -11.56
C ASN A 130 -17.23 -20.01 -12.37
N GLU A 131 -16.45 -20.90 -11.73
CA GLU A 131 -15.96 -22.11 -12.41
C GLU A 131 -17.13 -23.05 -12.74
N ILE A 132 -17.78 -22.74 -13.87
CA ILE A 132 -18.41 -23.61 -14.86
C ILE A 132 -19.02 -24.89 -14.28
N ILE A 133 -20.34 -24.86 -14.07
CA ILE A 133 -21.18 -26.06 -14.14
C ILE A 133 -21.08 -26.59 -15.58
N ILE A 134 -20.12 -27.48 -15.83
CA ILE A 134 -20.10 -28.33 -17.03
C ILE A 134 -21.10 -29.45 -16.77
N PRO A 135 -22.23 -29.55 -17.51
CA PRO A 135 -23.13 -30.67 -17.33
C PRO A 135 -22.51 -31.93 -17.94
N ASN A 136 -22.45 -32.96 -17.11
CA ASN A 136 -22.30 -34.39 -17.40
C ASN A 136 -20.90 -35.00 -17.62
N LYS A 137 -20.60 -35.89 -16.65
CA LYS A 137 -19.96 -37.22 -16.78
C LYS A 137 -18.51 -37.25 -17.25
N VAL A 138 -17.58 -37.25 -16.29
CA VAL A 138 -16.93 -38.46 -15.76
C VAL A 138 -16.53 -38.15 -14.31
N GLU A 139 -16.88 -39.02 -13.36
CA GLU A 139 -16.37 -38.94 -11.98
C GLU A 139 -14.85 -39.05 -12.02
N GLN A 140 -14.16 -37.92 -11.96
CA GLN A 140 -12.77 -37.89 -11.51
C GLN A 140 -12.77 -37.37 -10.07
N PRO A 141 -12.04 -38.04 -9.17
CA PRO A 141 -11.99 -37.63 -7.77
C PRO A 141 -11.48 -36.20 -7.70
N LYS A 142 -12.27 -35.30 -7.07
CA LYS A 142 -11.83 -33.97 -6.68
C LYS A 142 -10.44 -34.09 -6.02
N PRO A 143 -9.38 -33.48 -6.56
CA PRO A 143 -8.17 -33.35 -5.78
C PRO A 143 -8.54 -32.39 -4.65
N GLN A 144 -8.59 -32.91 -3.42
CA GLN A 144 -8.50 -32.08 -2.23
C GLN A 144 -7.24 -31.23 -2.40
N VAL A 145 -7.42 -29.95 -2.72
CA VAL A 145 -6.34 -28.99 -2.69
C VAL A 145 -6.10 -28.72 -1.21
N SER A 146 -5.20 -29.50 -0.62
CA SER A 146 -4.63 -29.16 0.69
C SER A 146 -3.99 -27.78 0.55
N GLU A 147 -4.39 -26.83 1.39
CA GLU A 147 -3.99 -25.43 1.32
C GLU A 147 -2.47 -25.19 1.54
N ASP A 148 -1.71 -26.20 1.94
CA ASP A 148 -0.24 -26.12 2.09
C ASP A 148 0.48 -27.16 1.23
N VAL A 149 0.72 -26.88 -0.06
CA VAL A 149 1.58 -27.75 -0.89
C VAL A 149 3.03 -27.23 -0.95
N PHE A 150 3.26 -25.94 -0.70
CA PHE A 150 4.56 -25.29 -0.80
C PHE A 150 4.71 -24.20 0.27
N ASP A 151 5.94 -24.01 0.76
CA ASP A 151 6.36 -22.74 1.40
C ASP A 151 6.46 -21.63 0.33
N ASP A 152 6.81 -20.39 0.72
CA ASP A 152 7.00 -19.23 -0.18
C ASP A 152 7.92 -19.51 -1.41
N LEU A 153 8.67 -20.62 -1.40
CA LEU A 153 9.58 -21.07 -2.45
C LEU A 153 9.23 -22.48 -2.95
N ILE A 154 9.14 -22.63 -4.26
CA ILE A 154 8.97 -23.92 -4.94
C ILE A 154 10.25 -24.33 -5.68
N THR A 155 10.67 -25.59 -5.56
CA THR A 155 11.81 -26.12 -6.32
C THR A 155 11.40 -26.54 -7.74
N PRO A 156 12.32 -26.55 -8.72
CA PRO A 156 12.02 -27.02 -10.08
C PRO A 156 11.44 -28.43 -10.15
N LYS A 157 11.88 -29.32 -9.25
CA LYS A 157 11.36 -30.70 -9.16
C LYS A 157 9.89 -30.72 -8.73
N GLN A 158 9.54 -29.93 -7.72
CA GLN A 158 8.16 -29.79 -7.25
C GLN A 158 7.24 -29.20 -8.33
N LEU A 159 7.72 -28.24 -9.10
CA LEU A 159 7.00 -27.65 -10.23
C LEU A 159 6.67 -28.71 -11.30
N VAL A 160 7.67 -29.53 -11.67
CA VAL A 160 7.50 -30.65 -12.61
C VAL A 160 6.50 -31.68 -12.07
N ASP A 161 6.56 -32.01 -10.79
CA ASP A 161 5.66 -32.98 -10.18
C ASP A 161 4.21 -32.47 -10.11
N CYS A 162 4.00 -31.15 -9.97
CA CYS A 162 2.68 -30.52 -10.13
C CYS A 162 2.15 -30.63 -11.56
N ALA A 163 3.00 -30.36 -12.54
CA ALA A 163 2.61 -30.45 -13.95
C ALA A 163 2.21 -31.88 -14.32
N LYS A 164 2.98 -32.88 -13.86
CA LYS A 164 2.70 -34.31 -14.09
C LYS A 164 1.40 -34.79 -13.43
N LYS A 165 0.96 -34.13 -12.36
CA LYS A 165 -0.32 -34.40 -11.68
C LYS A 165 -1.51 -33.73 -12.38
N GLY A 166 -1.31 -33.12 -13.56
CA GLY A 166 -2.37 -32.48 -14.33
C GLY A 166 -2.86 -31.16 -13.73
N ARG A 167 -2.08 -30.53 -12.84
CA ARG A 167 -2.43 -29.21 -12.31
C ARG A 167 -2.12 -28.13 -13.34
N ARG A 168 -3.01 -27.14 -13.47
CA ARG A 168 -2.78 -25.92 -14.23
C ARG A 168 -1.78 -25.03 -13.48
N ILE A 169 -0.77 -24.54 -14.17
CA ILE A 169 0.35 -23.75 -13.63
C ILE A 169 0.44 -22.44 -14.40
N LEU A 170 0.46 -21.32 -13.69
CA LEU A 170 0.78 -20.01 -14.23
C LEU A 170 2.17 -19.60 -13.74
N ILE A 171 3.08 -19.31 -14.67
CA ILE A 171 4.41 -18.78 -14.39
C ILE A 171 4.40 -17.31 -14.80
N ILE A 172 4.65 -16.41 -13.86
CA ILE A 172 4.81 -14.98 -14.13
C ILE A 172 6.30 -14.67 -14.17
N ASP A 173 6.81 -14.29 -15.34
CA ASP A 173 8.23 -13.97 -15.52
C ASP A 173 8.47 -12.48 -15.32
N TYR A 174 9.20 -12.14 -14.25
CA TYR A 174 9.58 -10.77 -13.88
C TYR A 174 11.01 -10.41 -14.31
N ARG A 175 11.71 -11.28 -15.05
CA ARG A 175 13.10 -11.02 -15.44
C ARG A 175 13.16 -9.90 -16.48
N GLU A 176 14.04 -8.92 -16.26
CA GLU A 176 14.32 -7.84 -17.22
C GLU A 176 14.97 -8.37 -18.52
N LYS A 177 15.70 -9.49 -18.42
CA LYS A 177 16.33 -10.16 -19.56
C LYS A 177 15.54 -11.43 -19.90
N THR A 178 14.87 -11.40 -21.05
CA THR A 178 14.04 -12.49 -21.58
C THR A 178 14.73 -13.25 -22.73
N ASP A 179 16.03 -13.07 -22.89
CA ASP A 179 16.89 -13.75 -23.85
C ASP A 179 16.82 -15.28 -23.72
N VAL A 180 16.59 -15.77 -22.50
CA VAL A 180 16.30 -17.18 -22.22
C VAL A 180 14.81 -17.38 -21.94
N GLN A 181 14.09 -17.91 -22.93
CA GLN A 181 12.68 -18.28 -22.80
C GLN A 181 12.52 -19.49 -21.86
N ILE A 182 11.58 -19.39 -20.92
CA ILE A 182 11.17 -20.51 -20.06
C ILE A 182 10.33 -21.46 -20.90
N ASN A 183 10.97 -22.53 -21.39
CA ASN A 183 10.33 -23.56 -22.19
C ASN A 183 10.17 -24.83 -21.37
N PHE A 184 8.93 -25.28 -21.17
CA PHE A 184 8.68 -26.58 -20.54
C PHE A 184 8.60 -27.68 -21.62
N LYS A 185 9.64 -28.51 -21.71
CA LYS A 185 9.66 -29.69 -22.58
C LYS A 185 9.27 -30.93 -21.76
N GLY A 186 7.97 -31.14 -21.59
CA GLY A 186 7.40 -32.33 -20.95
C GLY A 186 6.27 -32.92 -21.80
N HIS A 187 6.24 -34.24 -21.96
CA HIS A 187 5.24 -34.94 -22.77
C HIS A 187 3.84 -34.95 -22.12
N ALA A 188 2.84 -34.95 -23.01
CA ALA A 188 1.39 -34.95 -22.80
C ALA A 188 0.84 -33.59 -22.33
N ASP A 189 0.44 -32.80 -23.33
CA ASP A 189 -0.39 -31.62 -23.22
C ASP A 189 0.22 -30.46 -22.41
N GLY A 190 1.19 -29.78 -23.03
CA GLY A 190 1.70 -28.47 -22.58
C GLY A 190 0.64 -27.36 -22.43
N SER A 191 -0.65 -27.70 -22.49
CA SER A 191 -1.81 -26.86 -22.19
C SER A 191 -1.95 -26.54 -20.69
N ASN A 192 -1.25 -27.26 -19.82
CA ASN A 192 -1.35 -27.04 -18.37
C ASN A 192 -0.34 -26.03 -17.81
N ILE A 193 0.59 -25.49 -18.61
CA ILE A 193 1.54 -24.47 -18.16
C ILE A 193 1.40 -23.23 -19.04
N VAL A 194 1.01 -22.12 -18.43
CA VAL A 194 0.96 -20.81 -19.07
C VAL A 194 2.09 -19.96 -18.52
N VAL A 195 2.90 -19.37 -19.41
CA VAL A 195 3.92 -18.41 -19.04
C VAL A 195 3.42 -17.02 -19.44
N ALA A 196 3.22 -16.15 -18.46
CA ALA A 196 2.90 -14.75 -18.66
C ALA A 196 4.17 -13.92 -18.49
N LEU A 197 4.56 -13.19 -19.54
CA LEU A 197 5.62 -12.20 -19.45
C LEU A 197 5.06 -10.95 -18.80
N CYS A 198 5.66 -10.50 -17.70
CA CYS A 198 5.36 -9.18 -17.17
C CYS A 198 6.10 -8.15 -18.02
N PRO A 199 5.42 -7.22 -18.72
CA PRO A 199 6.11 -6.21 -19.51
C PRO A 199 6.96 -5.33 -18.58
N PRO A 200 8.18 -4.94 -19.00
CA PRO A 200 9.09 -4.12 -18.18
C PRO A 200 8.53 -2.73 -17.82
N GLN A 201 7.36 -2.36 -18.34
CA GLN A 201 6.67 -1.10 -18.08
C GLN A 201 5.79 -1.11 -16.82
N PHE A 202 5.73 -2.20 -16.06
CA PHE A 202 5.14 -2.18 -14.70
C PHE A 202 6.12 -1.69 -13.61
N ILE A 203 7.26 -1.13 -14.01
CA ILE A 203 8.20 -0.41 -13.15
C ILE A 203 8.42 0.99 -13.72
N GLU A 204 7.37 1.80 -13.84
CA GLU A 204 7.52 3.25 -13.74
C GLU A 204 7.40 3.64 -12.27
N TYR A 205 8.47 3.35 -11.52
CA TYR A 205 8.87 4.25 -10.44
C TYR A 205 9.60 5.41 -11.12
N GLU A 206 8.88 6.48 -11.46
CA GLU A 206 9.54 7.74 -11.77
C GLU A 206 9.97 8.43 -10.46
N LEU A 207 11.28 8.66 -10.37
CA LEU A 207 12.02 9.38 -9.33
C LEU A 207 11.63 10.86 -9.23
#